data_AF-A0A4R8Z2V1-F1
#
_entry.id   AF-A0A4R8Z2V1-F1
#
_cell.length_a   1.000
_cell.length_b   1.000
_cell.length_c   1.000
_cell.angle_alpha   90.00
_cell.angle_beta   90.00
_cell.angle_gamma   90.00
#
_symmetry.space_group_name_H-M   'P 1'
#
loop_
_entity.id
_entity.type
_entity.pdbx_description
1 polymer ?
#
loop_
_entity_poly.entity_id
_entity_poly.type
_entity_poly.pdbx_seq_one_letter_code
_entity_poly.pdbx_strand_id
1 'polypeptide(L)'
;MKLTRRTEWPTPYLRGSHCFSTMLANVFADTEFDIGEELAYVIGGGLSFLFYRENDTYYVNSRIHDLEHFFARHTGSRVDFVSHSTADEMLRVAGEWAVAGFLPYVYCEARELESFRRVLPWGQVHPFGEHALPIRSIAADGSLMCNDYLWSELFSVSRDNIDAASSMPSDGLLSMAAPARRFAVGRIVPPDQVPDMREVLAVSLEETAELFLTPTNNTQGQRALKAFERELASMPEIVPHDRMRTELLSMATTLEKIGTGGGAGRHLFARGLRVSADRWEIPELRTVAGRYASLGGRWRSLARLMHRHSQLVDPTLGWRELVLTVRNIRRSEVEAVSELLDVSSSILGGRS
;
A
#
# COMPACT_ATOMS: atom_id res chain seq x y z
N MET A 1 4.82 -28.36 -4.46
CA MET A 1 3.40 -28.76 -4.68
C MET A 1 2.90 -27.90 -5.82
N LYS A 2 2.30 -28.50 -6.86
CA LYS A 2 1.83 -27.73 -8.02
C LYS A 2 0.69 -26.81 -7.56
N LEU A 3 0.74 -25.54 -7.97
CA LEU A 3 -0.30 -24.58 -7.66
C LEU A 3 -1.37 -24.62 -8.75
N THR A 4 -2.63 -24.76 -8.35
CA THR A 4 -3.77 -24.66 -9.26
C THR A 4 -4.15 -23.19 -9.40
N ARG A 5 -4.02 -22.65 -10.62
CA ARG A 5 -4.40 -21.26 -10.90
C ARG A 5 -5.91 -21.08 -10.80
N ARG A 6 -6.34 -20.12 -9.98
CA ARG A 6 -7.73 -19.63 -9.93
C ARG A 6 -8.08 -18.86 -11.21
N THR A 7 -9.26 -19.15 -11.77
CA THR A 7 -9.75 -18.51 -13.01
C THR A 7 -10.84 -17.47 -12.78
N GLU A 8 -11.38 -17.39 -11.56
CA GLU A 8 -12.38 -16.41 -11.16
C GLU A 8 -12.12 -15.89 -9.75
N TRP A 9 -12.39 -14.60 -9.51
CA TRP A 9 -12.34 -14.02 -8.16
C TRP A 9 -13.19 -14.86 -7.17
N PRO A 10 -12.81 -14.95 -5.89
CA PRO A 10 -13.60 -15.71 -4.91
C PRO A 10 -14.98 -15.07 -4.67
N THR A 11 -15.93 -15.87 -4.20
CA THR A 11 -17.25 -15.41 -3.76
C THR A 11 -17.56 -16.10 -2.42
N PRO A 12 -17.64 -15.35 -1.31
CA PRO A 12 -17.50 -13.89 -1.21
C PRO A 12 -16.05 -13.41 -1.50
N TYR A 13 -15.93 -12.17 -1.98
CA TYR A 13 -14.63 -11.50 -2.06
C TYR A 13 -14.21 -11.04 -0.66
N LEU A 14 -12.98 -11.40 -0.25
CA LEU A 14 -12.45 -11.05 1.06
C LEU A 14 -12.17 -9.56 1.13
N ARG A 15 -12.67 -8.93 2.18
CA ARG A 15 -12.35 -7.54 2.53
C ARG A 15 -11.04 -7.47 3.30
N GLY A 16 -10.42 -6.31 3.25
CA GLY A 16 -9.16 -6.07 3.94
C GLY A 16 -8.88 -4.61 4.21
N SER A 17 -7.61 -4.29 4.40
CA SER A 17 -7.16 -2.97 4.85
C SER A 17 -6.38 -2.22 3.77
N HIS A 18 -5.81 -2.93 2.79
CA HIS A 18 -5.01 -2.40 1.70
C HIS A 18 -5.39 -3.07 0.38
N CYS A 19 -5.74 -2.28 -0.63
CA CYS A 19 -6.34 -2.73 -1.88
C CYS A 19 -5.54 -3.87 -2.54
N PHE A 20 -4.23 -3.70 -2.73
CA PHE A 20 -3.43 -4.66 -3.48
C PHE A 20 -3.13 -5.95 -2.68
N SER A 21 -2.77 -5.85 -1.40
CA SER A 21 -2.50 -7.05 -0.58
C SER A 21 -3.78 -7.84 -0.31
N THR A 22 -4.94 -7.16 -0.23
CA THR A 22 -6.23 -7.82 -0.17
C THR A 22 -6.53 -8.54 -1.48
N MET A 23 -6.24 -7.90 -2.62
CA MET A 23 -6.39 -8.53 -3.93
C MET A 23 -5.49 -9.76 -4.06
N LEU A 24 -4.23 -9.69 -3.63
CA LEU A 24 -3.32 -10.84 -3.60
C LEU A 24 -3.89 -11.99 -2.74
N ALA A 25 -4.38 -11.70 -1.53
CA ALA A 25 -5.03 -12.72 -0.70
C ALA A 25 -6.22 -13.37 -1.42
N ASN A 26 -7.05 -12.60 -2.13
CA ASN A 26 -8.16 -13.11 -2.92
C ASN A 26 -7.72 -13.96 -4.13
N VAL A 27 -6.57 -13.66 -4.76
CA VAL A 27 -6.02 -14.49 -5.84
C VAL A 27 -5.70 -15.89 -5.35
N PHE A 28 -5.16 -16.01 -4.13
CA PHE A 28 -4.66 -17.27 -3.58
C PHE A 28 -5.58 -17.95 -2.58
N ALA A 29 -6.68 -17.32 -2.16
CA ALA A 29 -7.67 -17.90 -1.25
C ALA A 29 -8.13 -19.29 -1.74
N ASP A 30 -8.24 -20.25 -0.84
CA ASP A 30 -8.63 -21.65 -1.10
C ASP A 30 -7.77 -22.39 -2.15
N THR A 31 -6.56 -21.90 -2.45
CA THR A 31 -5.59 -22.59 -3.31
C THR A 31 -4.52 -23.29 -2.48
N GLU A 32 -3.65 -24.05 -3.14
CA GLU A 32 -2.48 -24.67 -2.49
C GLU A 32 -1.51 -23.63 -1.91
N PHE A 33 -1.59 -22.37 -2.33
CA PHE A 33 -0.79 -21.25 -1.85
C PHE A 33 -1.63 -20.25 -1.04
N ASP A 34 -2.61 -20.72 -0.26
CA ASP A 34 -3.46 -19.85 0.56
C ASP A 34 -2.68 -19.00 1.58
N ILE A 35 -2.73 -17.69 1.36
CA ILE A 35 -2.08 -16.66 2.16
C ILE A 35 -3.06 -15.53 2.48
N GLY A 36 -3.10 -15.15 3.75
CA GLY A 36 -3.87 -13.99 4.21
C GLY A 36 -3.29 -12.66 3.73
N GLU A 37 -4.10 -11.60 3.82
CA GLU A 37 -3.71 -10.22 3.46
C GLU A 37 -2.42 -9.81 4.17
N GLU A 38 -2.32 -10.11 5.46
CA GLU A 38 -1.19 -9.74 6.29
C GLU A 38 0.13 -10.36 5.85
N LEU A 39 0.13 -11.59 5.35
CA LEU A 39 1.31 -12.22 4.78
C LEU A 39 1.63 -11.65 3.41
N ALA A 40 0.62 -11.45 2.55
CA ALA A 40 0.83 -10.80 1.26
C ALA A 40 1.45 -9.40 1.42
N TYR A 41 1.02 -8.66 2.44
CA TYR A 41 1.57 -7.33 2.76
C TYR A 41 3.02 -7.40 3.25
N VAL A 42 3.36 -8.36 4.12
CA VAL A 42 4.74 -8.56 4.60
C VAL A 42 5.66 -8.96 3.45
N ILE A 43 5.27 -9.98 2.68
CA ILE A 43 6.07 -10.53 1.57
C ILE A 43 6.27 -9.50 0.47
N GLY A 44 5.28 -8.65 0.22
CA GLY A 44 5.38 -7.54 -0.71
C GLY A 44 6.21 -6.35 -0.20
N GLY A 45 6.88 -6.44 0.95
CA GLY A 45 7.67 -5.32 1.47
C GLY A 45 6.82 -4.13 1.92
N GLY A 46 5.64 -4.42 2.50
CA GLY A 46 4.68 -3.39 2.91
C GLY A 46 5.20 -2.41 3.97
N LEU A 47 6.36 -2.66 4.58
CA LEU A 47 7.00 -1.72 5.48
C LEU A 47 8.00 -0.83 4.72
N SER A 48 7.69 0.47 4.64
CA SER A 48 8.71 1.48 4.32
C SER A 48 8.30 2.84 4.86
N PHE A 49 8.98 3.90 4.41
CA PHE A 49 8.47 5.25 4.48
C PHE A 49 8.98 6.03 3.28
N LEU A 50 8.12 6.84 2.71
CA LEU A 50 8.36 7.62 1.52
C LEU A 50 8.06 9.07 1.84
N PHE A 51 8.99 9.93 1.47
CA PHE A 51 8.81 11.35 1.64
C PHE A 51 9.41 12.10 0.46
N TYR A 52 8.61 13.01 -0.07
CA TYR A 52 9.04 13.93 -1.10
C TYR A 52 8.35 15.27 -0.86
N ARG A 53 9.10 16.35 -1.07
CA ARG A 53 8.56 17.70 -1.06
C ARG A 53 8.86 18.36 -2.38
N GLU A 54 7.84 18.96 -2.96
CA GLU A 54 8.00 19.82 -4.11
C GLU A 54 7.22 21.11 -3.92
N ASN A 55 7.94 22.22 -3.95
CA ASN A 55 7.43 23.53 -3.53
C ASN A 55 6.77 23.39 -2.15
N ASP A 56 5.50 23.78 -2.04
CA ASP A 56 4.73 23.69 -0.79
C ASP A 56 3.87 22.42 -0.68
N THR A 57 4.19 21.39 -1.47
CA THR A 57 3.47 20.12 -1.48
C THR A 57 4.27 19.03 -0.79
N TYR A 58 3.65 18.36 0.18
CA TYR A 58 4.27 17.35 1.03
C TYR A 58 3.64 16.00 0.74
N TYR A 59 4.41 15.12 0.11
CA TYR A 59 4.01 13.73 -0.08
C TYR A 59 4.57 12.87 1.04
N VAL A 60 3.69 12.09 1.66
CA VAL A 60 4.07 10.97 2.52
C VAL A 60 3.37 9.71 2.03
N ASN A 61 4.08 8.61 2.05
CA ASN A 61 3.51 7.27 1.94
C ASN A 61 4.32 6.35 2.86
N SER A 62 3.72 5.28 3.35
CA SER A 62 4.27 4.49 4.46
C SER A 62 4.56 3.03 4.10
N ARG A 63 4.58 2.73 2.79
CA ARG A 63 4.95 1.44 2.23
C ARG A 63 5.97 1.62 1.11
N ILE A 64 6.52 0.53 0.59
CA ILE A 64 7.30 0.57 -0.66
C ILE A 64 6.37 0.90 -1.85
N HIS A 65 6.90 1.52 -2.90
CA HIS A 65 6.13 1.91 -4.08
C HIS A 65 5.59 0.70 -4.86
N ASP A 66 6.34 -0.40 -4.93
CA ASP A 66 6.06 -1.55 -5.81
C ASP A 66 5.77 -2.85 -5.02
N LEU A 67 4.80 -2.81 -4.11
CA LEU A 67 4.47 -3.95 -3.24
C LEU A 67 4.19 -5.22 -4.07
N GLU A 68 3.51 -5.06 -5.19
CA GLU A 68 3.15 -6.12 -6.11
C GLU A 68 4.35 -6.78 -6.79
N HIS A 69 5.39 -6.00 -7.13
CA HIS A 69 6.60 -6.52 -7.78
C HIS A 69 7.49 -7.20 -6.75
N PHE A 70 7.57 -6.67 -5.53
CA PHE A 70 8.23 -7.33 -4.41
C PHE A 70 7.58 -8.68 -4.11
N PHE A 71 6.25 -8.71 -4.01
CA PHE A 71 5.51 -9.94 -3.79
C PHE A 71 5.79 -10.96 -4.92
N ALA A 72 5.71 -10.51 -6.17
CA ALA A 72 5.92 -11.36 -7.33
C ALA A 72 7.33 -11.98 -7.33
N ARG A 73 8.36 -11.15 -7.15
CA ARG A 73 9.75 -11.59 -7.12
C ARG A 73 10.02 -12.60 -6.00
N HIS A 74 9.50 -12.38 -4.79
CA HIS A 74 9.74 -13.29 -3.68
C HIS A 74 9.01 -14.63 -3.82
N THR A 75 7.82 -14.63 -4.41
CA THR A 75 6.99 -15.85 -4.51
C THR A 75 7.20 -16.63 -5.81
N GLY A 76 7.94 -16.06 -6.76
CA GLY A 76 8.02 -16.58 -8.13
C GLY A 76 6.76 -16.30 -8.95
N SER A 77 5.82 -15.48 -8.45
CA SER A 77 4.72 -14.97 -9.26
C SER A 77 5.24 -13.96 -10.29
N ARG A 78 4.38 -13.56 -11.23
CA ARG A 78 4.62 -12.44 -12.13
C ARG A 78 3.42 -11.50 -12.14
N VAL A 79 3.67 -10.20 -12.18
CA VAL A 79 2.64 -9.19 -12.44
C VAL A 79 2.82 -8.73 -13.87
N ASP A 80 1.78 -8.91 -14.69
CA ASP A 80 1.72 -8.30 -16.00
C ASP A 80 0.94 -7.00 -15.89
N PHE A 81 1.51 -5.94 -16.43
CA PHE A 81 0.93 -4.62 -16.36
C PHE A 81 1.15 -3.88 -17.67
N VAL A 82 0.04 -3.43 -18.29
CA VAL A 82 0.06 -2.78 -19.60
C VAL A 82 -0.83 -1.55 -19.56
N SER A 83 -0.41 -0.51 -20.26
CA SER A 83 -1.10 0.77 -20.35
C SER A 83 -1.50 1.08 -21.77
N HIS A 84 -2.61 1.78 -21.93
CA HIS A 84 -3.25 1.99 -23.23
C HIS A 84 -3.52 3.46 -23.50
N SER A 85 -3.96 3.76 -24.72
CA SER A 85 -4.31 5.12 -25.12
C SER A 85 -5.77 5.46 -24.84
N THR A 86 -6.62 4.43 -24.73
CA THR A 86 -8.06 4.57 -24.49
C THR A 86 -8.57 3.51 -23.51
N ALA A 87 -9.70 3.80 -22.86
CA ALA A 87 -10.40 2.82 -22.04
C ALA A 87 -10.87 1.60 -22.85
N ASP A 88 -11.23 1.75 -24.13
CA ASP A 88 -11.68 0.63 -24.96
C ASP A 88 -10.57 -0.40 -25.20
N GLU A 89 -9.34 0.05 -25.45
CA GLU A 89 -8.17 -0.82 -25.57
C GLU A 89 -7.87 -1.57 -24.26
N MET A 90 -7.90 -0.85 -23.14
CA MET A 90 -7.71 -1.41 -21.80
C MET A 90 -8.76 -2.47 -21.47
N LEU A 91 -10.04 -2.18 -21.74
CA LEU A 91 -11.16 -3.08 -21.50
C LEU A 91 -11.12 -4.30 -22.43
N ARG A 92 -10.70 -4.13 -23.69
CA ARG A 92 -10.48 -5.26 -24.61
C ARG A 92 -9.42 -6.22 -24.06
N VAL A 93 -8.26 -5.71 -23.62
CA VAL A 93 -7.19 -6.54 -23.05
C VAL A 93 -7.63 -7.21 -21.75
N ALA A 94 -8.34 -6.49 -20.88
CA ALA A 94 -8.93 -7.06 -19.67
C ALA A 94 -9.88 -8.23 -20.00
N GLY A 95 -10.75 -8.07 -21.01
CA GLY A 95 -11.65 -9.11 -21.49
C GLY A 95 -10.91 -10.33 -22.05
N GLU A 96 -9.87 -10.12 -22.86
CA GLU A 96 -9.03 -11.19 -23.39
C GLU A 96 -8.34 -11.98 -22.28
N TRP A 97 -7.85 -11.30 -21.24
CA TRP A 97 -7.28 -11.96 -20.08
C TRP A 97 -8.29 -12.74 -19.27
N ALA A 98 -9.50 -12.20 -19.05
CA ALA A 98 -10.59 -12.91 -18.39
C ALA A 98 -10.98 -14.19 -19.14
N VAL A 99 -11.13 -14.12 -20.47
CA VAL A 99 -11.42 -15.30 -21.33
C VAL A 99 -10.31 -16.35 -21.27
N ALA A 100 -9.05 -15.91 -21.17
CA ALA A 100 -7.90 -16.80 -20.97
C ALA A 100 -7.78 -17.35 -19.53
N GLY A 101 -8.76 -17.08 -18.67
CA GLY A 101 -8.84 -17.55 -17.29
C GLY A 101 -7.85 -16.87 -16.34
N PHE A 102 -7.45 -15.63 -16.64
CA PHE A 102 -6.72 -14.78 -15.70
C PHE A 102 -7.68 -13.87 -14.92
N LEU A 103 -7.16 -13.28 -13.85
CA LEU A 103 -7.87 -12.35 -12.97
C LEU A 103 -7.43 -10.91 -13.27
N PRO A 104 -8.08 -10.20 -14.21
CA PRO A 104 -7.71 -8.83 -14.53
C PRO A 104 -8.17 -7.85 -13.43
N TYR A 105 -7.40 -6.78 -13.28
CA TYR A 105 -7.74 -5.61 -12.49
C TYR A 105 -7.31 -4.34 -13.25
N VAL A 106 -7.95 -3.21 -12.96
CA VAL A 106 -7.53 -1.90 -13.45
C VAL A 106 -6.84 -1.12 -12.34
N TYR A 107 -5.83 -0.33 -12.71
CA TYR A 107 -5.33 0.73 -11.84
C TYR A 107 -6.08 2.02 -12.18
N CYS A 108 -6.67 2.64 -11.15
CA CYS A 108 -7.47 3.85 -11.33
C CYS A 108 -7.38 4.77 -10.10
N GLU A 109 -7.84 6.00 -10.28
CA GLU A 109 -7.93 6.99 -9.21
C GLU A 109 -9.23 6.81 -8.41
N ALA A 110 -9.10 6.39 -7.14
CA ALA A 110 -10.24 6.11 -6.28
C ALA A 110 -11.17 7.32 -6.10
N ARG A 111 -10.66 8.57 -6.06
CA ARG A 111 -11.54 9.75 -5.92
C ARG A 111 -12.50 9.94 -7.08
N GLU A 112 -12.18 9.42 -8.26
CA GLU A 112 -13.05 9.51 -9.43
C GLU A 112 -14.11 8.41 -9.43
N LEU A 113 -13.89 7.30 -8.73
CA LEU A 113 -14.89 6.23 -8.60
C LEU A 113 -16.09 6.69 -7.79
N GLU A 114 -17.30 6.52 -8.33
CA GLU A 114 -18.53 6.95 -7.67
C GLU A 114 -18.73 6.24 -6.31
N SER A 115 -18.37 4.96 -6.23
CA SER A 115 -18.42 4.15 -5.01
C SER A 115 -17.50 4.67 -3.90
N PHE A 116 -16.43 5.38 -4.24
CA PHE A 116 -15.48 5.96 -3.28
C PHE A 116 -15.78 7.40 -2.89
N ARG A 117 -16.69 8.11 -3.58
CA ARG A 117 -16.92 9.55 -3.40
C ARG A 117 -17.21 9.98 -1.95
N ARG A 118 -17.79 9.07 -1.14
CA ARG A 118 -18.15 9.31 0.27
C ARG A 118 -17.17 8.71 1.28
N VAL A 119 -16.12 8.02 0.82
CA VAL A 119 -15.14 7.37 1.70
C VAL A 119 -14.22 8.41 2.35
N LEU A 120 -13.87 9.47 1.61
CA LEU A 120 -13.02 10.56 2.06
C LEU A 120 -13.49 11.91 1.52
N PRO A 121 -13.13 13.04 2.18
CA PRO A 121 -13.39 14.38 1.66
C PRO A 121 -12.40 14.71 0.52
N TRP A 122 -12.52 14.02 -0.62
CA TRP A 122 -11.56 14.06 -1.73
C TRP A 122 -11.23 15.47 -2.26
N GLY A 123 -12.15 16.43 -2.14
CA GLY A 123 -11.89 17.82 -2.53
C GLY A 123 -11.00 18.62 -1.56
N GLN A 124 -10.61 18.05 -0.42
CA GLN A 124 -9.79 18.68 0.62
C GLN A 124 -8.39 18.05 0.76
N VAL A 125 -8.12 16.98 0.01
CA VAL A 125 -6.86 16.24 0.07
C VAL A 125 -6.23 16.12 -1.30
N HIS A 126 -4.92 15.91 -1.33
CA HIS A 126 -4.22 15.63 -2.58
C HIS A 126 -4.73 14.32 -3.23
N PRO A 127 -4.75 14.25 -4.57
CA PRO A 127 -4.95 12.99 -5.29
C PRO A 127 -3.90 11.93 -4.88
N PHE A 128 -4.26 10.66 -4.95
CA PHE A 128 -3.40 9.54 -4.56
C PHE A 128 -3.10 8.57 -5.72
N GLY A 129 -3.97 8.49 -6.73
CA GLY A 129 -3.75 7.82 -8.01
C GLY A 129 -3.68 6.28 -7.98
N GLU A 130 -3.69 5.66 -6.81
CA GLU A 130 -3.32 4.24 -6.65
C GLU A 130 -4.43 3.41 -6.04
N HIS A 131 -5.32 2.91 -6.89
CA HIS A 131 -6.31 1.92 -6.51
C HIS A 131 -6.35 0.75 -7.50
N ALA A 132 -6.17 -0.45 -6.97
CA ALA A 132 -6.35 -1.68 -7.73
C ALA A 132 -7.81 -2.11 -7.62
N LEU A 133 -8.49 -2.13 -8.77
CA LEU A 133 -9.92 -2.46 -8.88
C LEU A 133 -10.09 -3.78 -9.65
N PRO A 134 -10.28 -4.92 -8.93
CA PRO A 134 -10.56 -6.23 -9.53
C PRO A 134 -11.80 -6.23 -10.43
N ILE A 135 -11.66 -6.75 -11.64
CA ILE A 135 -12.75 -6.84 -12.62
C ILE A 135 -13.36 -8.23 -12.57
N ARG A 136 -14.66 -8.33 -12.28
CA ARG A 136 -15.43 -9.58 -12.30
C ARG A 136 -15.94 -9.90 -13.70
N SER A 137 -16.50 -8.91 -14.38
CA SER A 137 -17.00 -9.05 -15.75
C SER A 137 -17.11 -7.70 -16.43
N ILE A 138 -17.06 -7.71 -17.76
CA ILE A 138 -17.23 -6.54 -18.61
C ILE A 138 -18.53 -6.73 -19.40
N ALA A 139 -19.46 -5.80 -19.29
CA ALA A 139 -20.71 -5.82 -20.04
C ALA A 139 -20.52 -5.31 -21.47
N ALA A 140 -21.50 -5.56 -22.33
CA ALA A 140 -21.45 -5.18 -23.75
C ALA A 140 -21.39 -3.66 -23.98
N ASP A 141 -21.92 -2.87 -23.04
CA ASP A 141 -21.85 -1.40 -23.05
C ASP A 141 -20.53 -0.85 -22.46
N GLY A 142 -19.60 -1.73 -22.07
CA GLY A 142 -18.32 -1.36 -21.46
C GLY A 142 -18.40 -1.06 -19.96
N SER A 143 -19.55 -1.24 -19.30
CA SER A 143 -19.64 -1.17 -17.85
C SER A 143 -18.97 -2.38 -17.18
N LEU A 144 -18.48 -2.20 -15.95
CA LEU A 144 -17.76 -3.21 -15.19
C LEU A 144 -18.57 -3.66 -13.98
N MET A 145 -18.57 -4.97 -13.74
CA MET A 145 -18.81 -5.53 -12.40
C MET A 145 -17.48 -5.67 -11.70
N CYS A 146 -17.36 -5.07 -10.51
CA CYS A 146 -16.10 -5.06 -9.77
C CYS A 146 -16.24 -5.65 -8.37
N ASN A 147 -15.11 -6.19 -7.87
CA ASN A 147 -14.90 -6.41 -6.44
C ASN A 147 -14.00 -5.31 -5.89
N ASP A 148 -13.93 -5.20 -4.57
CA ASP A 148 -13.01 -4.29 -3.89
C ASP A 148 -12.72 -4.76 -2.46
N TYR A 149 -11.64 -4.24 -1.89
CA TYR A 149 -11.27 -4.54 -0.51
C TYR A 149 -12.22 -3.92 0.53
N LEU A 150 -12.97 -2.86 0.19
CA LEU A 150 -13.88 -2.18 1.13
C LEU A 150 -15.28 -2.80 1.18
N TRP A 151 -15.78 -3.34 0.07
CA TRP A 151 -17.17 -3.78 -0.06
C TRP A 151 -17.26 -5.30 -0.12
N SER A 152 -18.27 -5.87 0.53
CA SER A 152 -18.53 -7.30 0.52
C SER A 152 -19.37 -7.75 -0.68
N GLU A 153 -19.98 -6.80 -1.37
CA GLU A 153 -20.86 -7.02 -2.51
C GLU A 153 -20.24 -6.48 -3.79
N LEU A 154 -20.59 -7.12 -4.91
CA LEU A 154 -20.27 -6.62 -6.24
C LEU A 154 -20.96 -5.28 -6.47
N PHE A 155 -20.29 -4.39 -7.19
CA PHE A 155 -20.88 -3.12 -7.59
C PHE A 155 -20.57 -2.83 -9.06
N SER A 156 -21.44 -2.00 -9.65
CA SER A 156 -21.29 -1.54 -11.04
C SER A 156 -20.45 -0.29 -11.12
N VAL A 157 -19.59 -0.23 -12.13
CA VAL A 157 -18.90 0.98 -12.56
C VAL A 157 -19.28 1.23 -14.01
N SER A 158 -19.90 2.38 -14.30
CA SER A 158 -20.28 2.72 -15.68
C SER A 158 -19.06 2.90 -16.57
N ARG A 159 -19.25 2.76 -17.88
CA ARG A 159 -18.20 2.98 -18.89
C ARG A 159 -17.58 4.39 -18.79
N ASP A 160 -18.39 5.41 -18.52
CA ASP A 160 -17.91 6.78 -18.34
C ASP A 160 -17.12 6.95 -17.04
N ASN A 161 -17.56 6.30 -15.94
CA ASN A 161 -16.87 6.39 -14.67
C ASN A 161 -15.50 5.70 -14.73
N ILE A 162 -15.40 4.54 -15.37
CA ILE A 162 -14.10 3.88 -15.52
C ILE A 162 -13.18 4.65 -16.48
N ASP A 163 -13.71 5.28 -17.54
CA ASP A 163 -12.94 6.19 -18.38
C ASP A 163 -12.32 7.30 -17.55
N ALA A 164 -13.14 8.03 -16.79
CA ALA A 164 -12.68 9.11 -15.92
C ALA A 164 -11.62 8.59 -14.94
N ALA A 165 -11.90 7.52 -14.20
CA ALA A 165 -11.00 7.02 -13.17
C ALA A 165 -9.67 6.45 -13.70
N SER A 166 -9.65 5.91 -14.92
CA SER A 166 -8.45 5.34 -15.54
C SER A 166 -7.72 6.28 -16.51
N SER A 167 -8.40 7.34 -16.98
CA SER A 167 -7.83 8.39 -17.82
C SER A 167 -7.00 9.38 -17.04
N MET A 168 -7.26 9.49 -15.72
CA MET A 168 -6.56 10.41 -14.82
C MET A 168 -5.06 10.20 -15.01
N PRO A 169 -4.39 11.19 -15.61
CA PRO A 169 -2.97 11.08 -15.77
C PRO A 169 -2.35 11.27 -14.39
N SER A 170 -1.15 10.75 -14.28
CA SER A 170 -0.32 10.94 -13.13
C SER A 170 0.33 12.34 -13.14
N ASP A 171 -0.39 13.41 -13.55
CA ASP A 171 0.17 14.76 -13.78
C ASP A 171 0.58 15.47 -12.49
N GLY A 172 0.43 14.82 -11.34
CA GLY A 172 0.98 15.30 -10.08
C GLY A 172 2.48 15.01 -10.01
N LEU A 173 3.26 16.05 -9.73
CA LEU A 173 4.64 15.99 -9.25
C LEU A 173 4.83 15.05 -8.02
N LEU A 174 3.74 14.66 -7.36
CA LEU A 174 3.65 13.68 -6.27
C LEU A 174 3.56 12.21 -6.74
N SER A 175 3.56 11.94 -8.05
CA SER A 175 3.33 10.62 -8.66
C SER A 175 4.49 9.63 -8.52
N MET A 176 5.41 9.84 -7.59
CA MET A 176 6.55 8.94 -7.40
C MET A 176 6.14 7.54 -6.91
N ALA A 177 4.86 7.30 -6.61
CA ALA A 177 4.40 6.08 -5.99
C ALA A 177 3.75 5.00 -6.85
N ALA A 178 3.51 5.27 -8.13
CA ALA A 178 3.11 4.24 -9.06
C ALA A 178 3.68 4.45 -10.46
N PRO A 179 3.96 3.37 -11.18
CA PRO A 179 4.05 3.41 -12.64
C PRO A 179 2.65 3.60 -13.26
N ALA A 180 1.82 4.55 -12.81
CA ALA A 180 0.43 4.66 -13.27
C ALA A 180 0.33 5.52 -14.54
N ARG A 181 0.55 4.88 -15.68
CA ARG A 181 0.21 5.42 -17.00
C ARG A 181 -1.32 5.30 -17.21
N ARG A 182 -1.88 6.16 -18.05
CA ARG A 182 -3.33 6.16 -18.36
C ARG A 182 -3.80 4.78 -18.84
N PHE A 183 -5.05 4.45 -18.53
CA PHE A 183 -5.75 3.26 -19.02
C PHE A 183 -4.97 1.97 -18.79
N ALA A 184 -4.58 1.72 -17.55
CA ALA A 184 -3.73 0.60 -17.22
C ALA A 184 -4.51 -0.59 -16.64
N VAL A 185 -4.20 -1.77 -17.18
CA VAL A 185 -4.74 -3.06 -16.78
C VAL A 185 -3.61 -3.97 -16.33
N GLY A 186 -3.83 -4.66 -15.23
CA GLY A 186 -2.92 -5.65 -14.68
C GLY A 186 -3.54 -7.03 -14.53
N ARG A 187 -2.68 -8.04 -14.43
CA ARG A 187 -3.03 -9.39 -13.97
C ARG A 187 -1.89 -9.97 -13.14
N ILE A 188 -2.26 -10.82 -12.19
CA ILE A 188 -1.30 -11.65 -11.46
C ILE A 188 -1.24 -13.02 -12.12
N VAL A 189 -0.01 -13.49 -12.36
CA VAL A 189 0.30 -14.84 -12.81
C VAL A 189 0.94 -15.57 -11.62
N PRO A 190 0.21 -16.50 -10.98
CA PRO A 190 0.74 -17.31 -9.88
C PRO A 190 2.00 -18.11 -10.26
N PRO A 191 2.84 -18.51 -9.29
CA PRO A 191 3.96 -19.41 -9.57
C PRO A 191 3.45 -20.80 -9.94
N ASP A 192 4.23 -21.58 -10.69
CA ASP A 192 3.85 -22.95 -11.07
C ASP A 192 3.84 -23.92 -9.87
N GLN A 193 4.63 -23.60 -8.85
CA GLN A 193 4.78 -24.38 -7.62
C GLN A 193 4.58 -23.47 -6.42
N VAL A 194 3.98 -24.01 -5.37
CA VAL A 194 3.93 -23.35 -4.06
C VAL A 194 5.36 -23.14 -3.55
N PRO A 195 5.78 -21.89 -3.28
CA PRO A 195 7.14 -21.59 -2.84
C PRO A 195 7.37 -22.03 -1.39
N ASP A 196 8.64 -22.18 -0.99
CA ASP A 196 8.99 -22.37 0.43
C ASP A 196 8.73 -21.07 1.19
N MET A 197 7.61 -21.04 1.90
CA MET A 197 7.19 -19.83 2.60
C MET A 197 8.13 -19.36 3.70
N ARG A 198 8.89 -20.27 4.31
CA ARG A 198 9.88 -19.88 5.31
C ARG A 198 11.00 -19.09 4.65
N GLU A 199 11.43 -19.52 3.47
CA GLU A 199 12.42 -18.82 2.65
C GLU A 199 11.92 -17.47 2.14
N VAL A 200 10.74 -17.48 1.51
CA VAL A 200 10.08 -16.28 0.98
C VAL A 200 10.01 -15.20 2.06
N LEU A 201 9.58 -15.57 3.27
CA LEU A 201 9.47 -14.65 4.38
C LEU A 201 10.83 -14.14 4.84
N ALA A 202 11.80 -15.02 5.05
CA ALA A 202 13.11 -14.63 5.54
C ALA A 202 13.78 -13.63 4.59
N VAL A 203 13.79 -13.92 3.29
CA VAL A 203 14.33 -13.02 2.24
C VAL A 203 13.54 -11.71 2.18
N SER A 204 12.21 -11.78 2.19
CA SER A 204 11.39 -10.56 2.09
C SER A 204 11.57 -9.62 3.29
N LEU A 205 11.72 -10.17 4.50
CA LEU A 205 11.92 -9.39 5.73
C LEU A 205 13.31 -8.75 5.77
N GLU A 206 14.35 -9.51 5.40
CA GLU A 206 15.71 -9.01 5.34
C GLU A 206 15.80 -7.85 4.34
N GLU A 207 15.35 -8.06 3.10
CA GLU A 207 15.41 -7.03 2.06
C GLU A 207 14.57 -5.79 2.45
N THR A 208 13.40 -5.98 3.05
CA THR A 208 12.58 -4.88 3.55
C THR A 208 13.31 -4.06 4.62
N ALA A 209 13.97 -4.73 5.55
CA ALA A 209 14.72 -4.08 6.61
C ALA A 209 15.97 -3.36 6.07
N GLU A 210 16.71 -3.99 5.16
CA GLU A 210 17.86 -3.40 4.48
C GLU A 210 17.48 -2.17 3.65
N LEU A 211 16.40 -2.22 2.87
CA LEU A 211 15.94 -1.07 2.09
C LEU A 211 15.47 0.09 2.97
N PHE A 212 14.89 -0.21 4.12
CA PHE A 212 14.50 0.82 5.08
C PHE A 212 15.72 1.47 5.74
N LEU A 213 16.71 0.70 6.19
CA LEU A 213 17.89 1.19 6.89
C LEU A 213 18.91 1.82 5.94
N THR A 214 19.10 1.23 4.76
CA THR A 214 20.08 1.63 3.76
C THR A 214 19.43 1.92 2.40
N PRO A 215 18.51 2.91 2.33
CA PRO A 215 17.82 3.23 1.08
C PRO A 215 18.81 3.76 0.04
N THR A 216 18.54 3.48 -1.23
CA THR A 216 19.37 3.89 -2.37
C THR A 216 19.28 5.40 -2.67
N ASN A 217 18.24 6.06 -2.15
CA ASN A 217 18.02 7.51 -2.30
C ASN A 217 17.55 8.15 -0.98
N ASN A 218 17.24 9.44 -1.00
CA ASN A 218 16.80 10.21 0.18
C ASN A 218 15.28 10.25 0.36
N THR A 219 14.51 9.74 -0.59
CA THR A 219 13.03 9.77 -0.58
C THR A 219 12.42 8.51 0.01
N GLN A 220 13.24 7.56 0.47
CA GLN A 220 12.79 6.29 1.06
C GLN A 220 13.40 5.99 2.44
N GLY A 221 12.78 5.08 3.17
CA GLY A 221 13.25 4.49 4.42
C GLY A 221 13.53 5.50 5.54
N GLN A 222 14.57 5.23 6.34
CA GLN A 222 14.95 6.10 7.45
C GLN A 222 15.42 7.49 7.00
N ARG A 223 15.95 7.61 5.76
CA ARG A 223 16.37 8.90 5.19
C ARG A 223 15.16 9.77 4.90
N ALA A 224 14.10 9.19 4.33
CA ALA A 224 12.82 9.87 4.15
C ALA A 224 12.20 10.32 5.47
N LEU A 225 12.18 9.46 6.50
CA LEU A 225 11.66 9.85 7.82
C LEU A 225 12.43 11.02 8.44
N LYS A 226 13.76 11.02 8.27
CA LYS A 226 14.62 12.11 8.75
C LYS A 226 14.36 13.41 7.97
N ALA A 227 14.19 13.32 6.65
CA ALA A 227 13.81 14.46 5.81
C ALA A 227 12.44 15.00 6.21
N PHE A 228 11.45 14.12 6.39
CA PHE A 228 10.11 14.48 6.84
C PHE A 228 10.14 15.19 8.19
N GLU A 229 10.87 14.66 9.19
CA GLU A 229 11.06 15.32 10.48
C GLU A 229 11.59 16.75 10.33
N ARG A 230 12.58 16.96 9.45
CA ARG A 230 13.19 18.27 9.20
C ARG A 230 12.23 19.22 8.52
N GLU A 231 11.62 18.81 7.40
CA GLU A 231 10.72 19.68 6.65
C GLU A 231 9.48 20.06 7.47
N LEU A 232 8.98 19.13 8.28
CA LEU A 232 7.88 19.40 9.20
C LEU A 232 8.29 20.41 10.28
N ALA A 233 9.54 20.40 10.75
CA ALA A 233 10.04 21.39 11.71
C ALA A 233 10.12 22.80 11.13
N SER A 234 10.48 22.95 9.85
CA SER A 234 10.55 24.25 9.15
C SER A 234 9.22 24.72 8.56
N MET A 235 8.23 23.84 8.43
CA MET A 235 6.95 24.12 7.78
C MET A 235 6.26 25.42 8.27
N PRO A 236 6.23 25.75 9.58
CA PRO A 236 5.62 27.00 10.06
C PRO A 236 6.25 28.30 9.55
N GLU A 237 7.53 28.23 9.13
CA GLU A 237 8.28 29.41 8.67
C GLU A 237 8.11 29.64 7.16
N ILE A 238 7.73 28.60 6.41
CA ILE A 238 7.79 28.61 4.94
C ILE A 238 6.45 28.33 4.25
N VAL A 239 5.49 27.70 4.94
CA VAL A 239 4.19 27.32 4.36
C VAL A 239 3.06 28.19 4.92
N PRO A 240 2.27 28.87 4.07
CA PRO A 240 1.08 29.61 4.50
C PRO A 240 0.05 28.73 5.23
N HIS A 241 -0.70 29.32 6.16
CA HIS A 241 -1.61 28.57 7.04
C HIS A 241 -2.72 27.81 6.28
N ASP A 242 -3.30 28.39 5.23
CA ASP A 242 -4.28 27.74 4.39
C ASP A 242 -3.70 26.50 3.71
N ARG A 243 -2.51 26.62 3.12
CA ARG A 243 -1.79 25.51 2.50
C ARG A 243 -1.42 24.43 3.52
N MET A 244 -0.91 24.82 4.68
CA MET A 244 -0.51 23.91 5.75
C MET A 244 -1.65 23.00 6.20
N ARG A 245 -2.89 23.52 6.27
CA ARG A 245 -4.06 22.69 6.59
C ARG A 245 -4.28 21.59 5.55
N THR A 246 -4.21 21.92 4.27
CA THR A 246 -4.35 20.94 3.18
C THR A 246 -3.25 19.87 3.25
N GLU A 247 -2.01 20.27 3.49
CA GLU A 247 -0.89 19.34 3.61
C GLU A 247 -1.06 18.40 4.82
N LEU A 248 -1.43 18.94 5.98
CA LEU A 248 -1.64 18.14 7.19
C LEU A 248 -2.81 17.18 7.05
N LEU A 249 -3.91 17.62 6.43
CA LEU A 249 -5.06 16.76 6.17
C LEU A 249 -4.72 15.64 5.18
N SER A 250 -3.96 15.97 4.13
CA SER A 250 -3.51 14.99 3.12
C SER A 250 -2.57 13.95 3.75
N MET A 251 -1.55 14.39 4.50
CA MET A 251 -0.63 13.49 5.22
C MET A 251 -1.37 12.61 6.22
N ALA A 252 -2.27 13.18 7.04
CA ALA A 252 -3.08 12.42 7.99
C ALA A 252 -3.93 11.34 7.28
N THR A 253 -4.49 11.69 6.13
CA THR A 253 -5.34 10.80 5.34
C THR A 253 -4.55 9.64 4.75
N THR A 254 -3.35 9.87 4.21
CA THR A 254 -2.49 8.79 3.73
C THR A 254 -2.01 7.89 4.87
N LEU A 255 -1.64 8.47 6.02
CA LEU A 255 -1.14 7.69 7.15
C LEU A 255 -2.23 6.83 7.84
N GLU A 256 -3.50 7.20 7.76
CA GLU A 256 -4.58 6.51 8.50
C GLU A 256 -5.63 5.81 7.63
N LYS A 257 -5.81 6.23 6.37
CA LYS A 257 -6.93 5.77 5.54
C LYS A 257 -6.45 5.15 4.23
N ILE A 258 -5.76 5.93 3.40
CA ILE A 258 -5.47 5.51 2.03
C ILE A 258 -4.20 4.65 1.99
N GLY A 259 -4.27 3.48 1.36
CA GLY A 259 -3.08 2.71 0.99
C GLY A 259 -2.29 2.09 2.16
N THR A 260 -2.82 2.14 3.39
CA THR A 260 -2.06 1.77 4.60
C THR A 260 -2.83 0.91 5.59
N GLY A 261 -4.15 0.78 5.48
CA GLY A 261 -4.95 0.04 6.47
C GLY A 261 -4.94 0.64 7.90
N GLY A 262 -4.47 1.89 8.04
CA GLY A 262 -4.41 2.61 9.31
C GLY A 262 -3.13 2.39 10.13
N GLY A 263 -2.69 3.44 10.84
CA GLY A 263 -1.42 3.43 11.56
C GLY A 263 -0.21 3.23 10.64
N ALA A 264 -0.27 3.82 9.43
CA ALA A 264 0.78 3.81 8.43
C ALA A 264 1.23 2.39 8.03
N GLY A 265 0.31 1.42 7.92
CA GLY A 265 0.65 0.03 7.54
C GLY A 265 1.15 -0.84 8.69
N ARG A 266 1.58 -0.25 9.81
CA ARG A 266 2.28 -0.98 10.87
C ARG A 266 1.40 -1.98 11.59
N HIS A 267 0.08 -1.74 11.69
CA HIS A 267 -0.82 -2.74 12.25
C HIS A 267 -0.98 -3.97 11.35
N LEU A 268 -1.05 -3.78 10.03
CA LEU A 268 -1.16 -4.88 9.07
C LEU A 268 0.16 -5.67 9.04
N PHE A 269 1.29 -4.97 8.99
CA PHE A 269 2.62 -5.57 9.11
C PHE A 269 2.79 -6.37 10.40
N ALA A 270 2.40 -5.81 11.56
CA ALA A 270 2.46 -6.50 12.85
C ALA A 270 1.59 -7.77 12.90
N ARG A 271 0.42 -7.78 12.25
CA ARG A 271 -0.40 -9.00 12.12
C ARG A 271 0.33 -10.05 11.29
N GLY A 272 0.95 -9.65 10.19
CA GLY A 272 1.70 -10.55 9.31
C GLY A 272 2.89 -11.17 10.04
N LEU A 273 3.67 -10.37 10.78
CA LEU A 273 4.76 -10.88 11.61
C LEU A 273 4.28 -11.86 12.69
N ARG A 274 3.10 -11.62 13.29
CA ARG A 274 2.52 -12.53 14.29
C ARG A 274 2.10 -13.86 13.66
N VAL A 275 1.40 -13.81 12.53
CA VAL A 275 1.06 -15.01 11.75
C VAL A 275 2.33 -15.77 11.38
N SER A 276 3.40 -15.06 11.00
CA SER A 276 4.68 -15.70 10.71
C SER A 276 5.33 -16.35 11.92
N ALA A 277 5.33 -15.67 13.06
CA ALA A 277 5.83 -16.21 14.32
C ALA A 277 5.09 -17.50 14.71
N ASP A 278 3.76 -17.50 14.57
CA ASP A 278 2.89 -18.62 14.92
C ASP A 278 3.07 -19.80 13.96
N ARG A 279 3.03 -19.55 12.65
CA ARG A 279 3.00 -20.59 11.61
C ARG A 279 4.35 -21.29 11.41
N TRP A 280 5.46 -20.58 11.61
CA TRP A 280 6.82 -21.13 11.42
C TRP A 280 7.63 -21.23 12.73
N GLU A 281 6.98 -21.04 13.87
CA GLU A 281 7.56 -21.19 15.21
C GLU A 281 8.82 -20.32 15.42
N ILE A 282 8.73 -19.04 15.04
CA ILE A 282 9.81 -18.04 15.15
C ILE A 282 9.43 -17.03 16.23
N PRO A 283 9.65 -17.32 17.53
CA PRO A 283 9.16 -16.50 18.63
C PRO A 283 9.70 -15.06 18.61
N GLU A 284 10.89 -14.84 18.05
CA GLU A 284 11.52 -13.52 17.91
C GLU A 284 10.65 -12.57 17.06
N LEU A 285 9.99 -13.09 16.01
CA LEU A 285 9.06 -12.29 15.20
C LEU A 285 7.83 -11.83 16.00
N ARG A 286 7.44 -12.54 17.09
CA ARG A 286 6.35 -12.08 17.97
C ARG A 286 6.74 -10.81 18.73
N THR A 287 7.99 -10.72 19.17
CA THR A 287 8.52 -9.52 19.85
C THR A 287 8.52 -8.34 18.89
N VAL A 288 9.04 -8.52 17.68
CA VAL A 288 9.04 -7.49 16.62
C VAL A 288 7.62 -7.09 16.24
N ALA A 289 6.69 -8.05 16.13
CA ALA A 289 5.26 -7.78 15.91
C ALA A 289 4.65 -6.89 17.00
N GLY A 290 5.01 -7.12 18.27
CA GLY A 290 4.58 -6.28 19.39
C GLY A 290 5.05 -4.82 19.26
N ARG A 291 6.30 -4.62 18.83
CA ARG A 291 6.86 -3.28 18.57
C ARG A 291 6.12 -2.57 17.44
N TYR A 292 5.86 -3.26 16.32
CA TYR A 292 5.12 -2.66 15.22
C TYR A 292 3.66 -2.38 15.54
N ALA A 293 3.00 -3.22 16.36
CA ALA A 293 1.66 -2.90 16.85
C ALA A 293 1.65 -1.60 17.66
N SER A 294 2.64 -1.40 18.54
CA SER A 294 2.82 -0.14 19.28
C SER A 294 3.14 1.04 18.35
N LEU A 295 4.03 0.86 17.37
CA LEU A 295 4.34 1.89 16.36
C LEU A 295 3.10 2.29 15.55
N GLY A 296 2.26 1.34 15.15
CA GLY A 296 0.99 1.62 14.47
C GLY A 296 0.07 2.52 15.32
N GLY A 297 0.03 2.29 16.63
CA GLY A 297 -0.70 3.17 17.56
C GLY A 297 -0.13 4.59 17.62
N ARG A 298 1.19 4.73 17.53
CA ARG A 298 1.87 6.04 17.49
C ARG A 298 1.64 6.77 16.16
N TRP A 299 1.73 6.07 15.04
CA TRP A 299 1.41 6.62 13.71
C TRP A 299 -0.04 7.07 13.61
N ARG A 300 -0.98 6.28 14.12
CA ARG A 300 -2.39 6.66 14.21
C ARG A 300 -2.58 7.92 15.07
N SER A 301 -1.89 8.00 16.20
CA SER A 301 -1.92 9.19 17.06
C SER A 301 -1.36 10.42 16.34
N LEU A 302 -0.26 10.27 15.57
CA LEU A 302 0.30 11.33 14.74
C LEU A 302 -0.69 11.78 13.66
N ALA A 303 -1.32 10.86 12.93
CA ALA A 303 -2.31 11.19 11.91
C ALA A 303 -3.49 11.96 12.50
N ARG A 304 -3.98 11.54 13.67
CA ARG A 304 -5.02 12.28 14.42
C ARG A 304 -4.55 13.67 14.85
N LEU A 305 -3.30 13.80 15.28
CA LEU A 305 -2.72 15.10 15.64
C LEU A 305 -2.65 16.02 14.42
N MET A 306 -2.10 15.56 13.29
CA MET A 306 -2.07 16.30 12.03
C MET A 306 -3.47 16.73 11.57
N HIS A 307 -4.45 15.82 11.63
CA HIS A 307 -5.83 16.14 11.31
C HIS A 307 -6.40 17.22 12.24
N ARG A 308 -6.13 17.19 13.54
CA ARG A 308 -6.56 18.26 14.46
C ARG A 308 -5.93 19.61 14.10
N HIS A 309 -4.62 19.64 13.86
CA HIS A 309 -3.95 20.87 13.44
C HIS A 309 -4.52 21.42 12.12
N SER A 310 -4.93 20.56 11.19
CA SER A 310 -5.56 20.97 9.93
C SER A 310 -6.91 21.69 10.12
N GLN A 311 -7.55 21.58 11.29
CA GLN A 311 -8.83 22.23 11.60
C GLN A 311 -8.66 23.54 12.40
N LEU A 312 -7.45 23.90 12.83
CA LEU A 312 -7.22 25.10 13.64
C LEU A 312 -7.18 26.38 12.78
N VAL A 313 -7.59 27.51 13.36
CA VAL A 313 -7.41 28.84 12.75
C VAL A 313 -5.93 29.22 12.65
N ASP A 314 -5.12 28.74 13.59
CA ASP A 314 -3.66 28.77 13.49
C ASP A 314 -3.15 27.32 13.62
N PRO A 315 -2.74 26.69 12.49
CA PRO A 315 -2.25 25.31 12.50
C PRO A 315 -0.89 25.14 13.21
N THR A 316 -0.21 26.23 13.56
CA THR A 316 1.10 26.19 14.23
C THR A 316 0.99 26.07 15.76
N LEU A 317 -0.20 26.24 16.33
CA LEU A 317 -0.41 26.09 17.77
C LEU A 317 -0.04 24.68 18.23
N GLY A 318 0.93 24.55 19.14
CA GLY A 318 1.41 23.27 19.65
C GLY A 318 2.35 22.51 18.70
N TRP A 319 2.86 23.14 17.63
CA TRP A 319 3.66 22.49 16.58
C TRP A 319 4.85 21.65 17.10
N ARG A 320 5.46 22.09 18.20
CA ARG A 320 6.58 21.39 18.84
C ARG A 320 6.21 19.94 19.22
N GLU A 321 4.98 19.69 19.67
CA GLU A 321 4.51 18.34 20.01
C GLU A 321 4.47 17.44 18.77
N LEU A 322 3.98 17.99 17.65
CA LEU A 322 3.86 17.29 16.38
C LEU A 322 5.25 16.86 15.86
N VAL A 323 6.23 17.76 15.88
CA VAL A 323 7.62 17.47 15.49
C VAL A 323 8.26 16.44 16.43
N LEU A 324 8.08 16.58 17.75
CA LEU A 324 8.61 15.62 18.74
C LEU A 324 8.01 14.22 18.56
N THR A 325 6.72 14.14 18.19
CA THR A 325 6.04 12.88 17.90
C THR A 325 6.69 12.17 16.72
N VAL A 326 6.95 12.88 15.61
CA VAL A 326 7.64 12.32 14.43
C VAL A 326 9.05 11.86 14.78
N ARG A 327 9.82 12.65 15.53
CA ARG A 327 11.17 12.27 15.98
C ARG A 327 11.16 10.98 16.80
N ASN A 328 10.20 10.83 17.72
CA ASN A 328 10.07 9.64 18.54
C ASN A 328 9.66 8.42 17.73
N ILE A 329 8.74 8.58 16.77
CA ILE A 329 8.37 7.53 15.82
C ILE A 329 9.59 7.09 15.01
N ARG A 330 10.33 8.02 14.39
CA ARG A 330 11.51 7.71 13.60
C ARG A 330 12.54 6.90 14.37
N ARG A 331 12.85 7.29 15.61
CA ARG A 331 13.79 6.54 16.46
C ARG A 331 13.30 5.11 16.70
N SER A 332 12.04 4.95 17.10
CA SER A 332 11.49 3.61 17.36
C SER A 332 11.31 2.76 16.09
N GLU A 333 11.09 3.37 14.92
CA GLU A 333 11.12 2.66 13.63
C GLU A 333 12.52 2.12 13.35
N VAL A 334 13.58 2.93 13.49
CA VAL A 334 14.96 2.47 13.27
C VAL A 334 15.30 1.32 14.24
N GLU A 335 14.97 1.45 15.52
CA GLU A 335 15.18 0.38 16.51
C GLU A 335 14.43 -0.91 16.13
N ALA A 336 13.16 -0.81 15.74
CA ALA A 336 12.35 -1.97 15.39
C ALA A 336 12.81 -2.64 14.09
N VAL A 337 13.25 -1.85 13.10
CA VAL A 337 13.77 -2.38 11.83
C VAL A 337 15.13 -3.04 12.00
N SER A 338 16.01 -2.48 12.84
CA SER A 338 17.28 -3.15 13.17
C SER A 338 17.06 -4.50 13.82
N GLU A 339 16.13 -4.60 14.78
CA GLU A 339 15.76 -5.89 15.37
C GLU A 339 15.14 -6.84 14.33
N LEU A 340 14.32 -6.32 13.41
CA LEU A 340 13.77 -7.12 12.32
C LEU A 340 14.88 -7.70 11.43
N LEU A 341 15.88 -6.88 11.08
CA LEU A 341 17.03 -7.30 10.27
C LEU A 341 17.79 -8.44 10.96
N ASP A 342 18.12 -8.28 12.24
CA ASP A 342 18.83 -9.30 13.02
C ASP A 342 18.06 -10.63 13.04
N VAL A 343 16.74 -10.56 13.25
CA VAL A 343 15.88 -11.76 13.23
C VAL A 343 15.82 -12.39 11.84
N SER A 344 15.64 -11.61 10.78
CA SER A 344 15.56 -12.14 9.41
C SER A 344 16.88 -12.78 8.96
N SER A 345 18.01 -12.16 9.26
CA SER A 345 19.33 -12.72 8.92
C SER A 345 19.63 -13.98 9.72
N SER A 346 19.15 -14.09 10.97
CA SER A 346 19.25 -15.34 11.75
C SER A 346 18.44 -16.48 11.13
N ILE A 347 17.23 -16.20 10.62
CA ILE A 347 16.40 -17.21 9.93
C ILE A 347 17.12 -17.74 8.69
N LEU A 348 17.84 -16.89 7.96
CA LEU A 348 18.63 -17.28 6.78
C LEU A 348 19.93 -18.00 7.14
N GLY A 349 20.66 -17.51 8.14
CA GLY A 349 21.93 -18.06 8.61
C GLY A 349 21.81 -19.40 9.34
N GLY A 350 20.62 -19.71 9.89
CA GLY A 350 20.30 -21.02 10.49
C GLY A 350 20.17 -22.17 9.49
N ARG A 351 20.44 -21.94 8.20
CA ARG A 351 20.48 -22.96 7.12
C ARG A 351 21.86 -23.63 6.96
N SER A 352 22.72 -23.62 7.99
CA SER A 352 24.04 -24.30 7.96
C SER A 352 23.98 -25.75 8.43
#